data_AF-U5NA82-F1
#
_entry.id   AF-U5NA82-F1
#
_cell.length_a   1.000
_cell.length_b   1.000
_cell.length_c   1.000
_cell.angle_alpha   90.00
_cell.angle_beta   90.00
_cell.angle_gamma   90.00
#
_symmetry.space_group_name_H-M   'P 1'
#
loop_
_entity.id
_entity.type
_entity.pdbx_description
1 polymer ?
#
loop_
_entity_poly.entity_id
_entity_poly.type
_entity_poly.pdbx_seq_one_letter_code
_entity_poly.pdbx_strand_id
1 'polypeptide(L)'
;MAMIRTLLTHVSRWWGTPRSAAGTTGPTAETTTAPTAAAPAAAASKAAAHQGGPTAEAPQALAVYDEALLECSRTQWQFGDWRSLSQLDRDAMEHHPERARLALLCAAGHAQCGHTDAMRDWVRQAQEWGCPRKLVAQVLISGVQNSLGRAAAVANQPERARLHFERSVRTGMPHSDTALLARARCWQQGGEVGAPFGVLERQEPEKAVRAMRG
;
A
#
# COMPACT_ATOMS: atom_id res chain seq x y z
N MET A 1 10.28 9.88 -22.68
CA MET A 1 10.13 8.61 -21.93
C MET A 1 11.29 8.29 -20.97
N ALA A 2 12.54 8.68 -21.22
CA ALA A 2 13.69 8.27 -20.38
C ALA A 2 13.57 8.59 -18.86
N MET A 3 13.02 9.77 -18.48
CA MET A 3 12.98 10.23 -17.09
C MET A 3 12.26 9.32 -16.09
N ILE A 4 11.30 8.49 -16.53
CA ILE A 4 10.55 7.61 -15.61
C ILE A 4 11.43 6.48 -15.06
N ARG A 5 12.42 5.99 -15.84
CA ARG A 5 13.32 4.92 -15.38
C ARG A 5 14.28 5.36 -14.28
N THR A 6 14.68 6.64 -14.24
CA THR A 6 15.66 7.14 -13.26
C THR A 6 15.10 7.28 -11.84
N LEU A 7 13.78 7.43 -11.69
CA LEU A 7 13.12 7.52 -10.38
C LEU A 7 12.98 6.15 -9.69
N LEU A 8 12.96 5.05 -10.44
CA LEU A 8 12.77 3.70 -9.92
C LEU A 8 14.00 3.15 -9.16
N THR A 9 15.22 3.49 -9.61
CA THR A 9 16.46 2.82 -9.18
C THR A 9 16.88 3.07 -7.72
N HIS A 10 16.25 4.02 -7.01
CA HIS A 10 16.58 4.37 -5.63
C HIS A 10 15.55 3.92 -4.56
N VAL A 11 14.36 3.47 -4.98
CA VAL A 11 13.22 3.19 -4.07
C VAL A 11 13.41 1.88 -3.28
N SER A 12 14.05 0.87 -3.88
CA SER A 12 14.07 -0.51 -3.38
C SER A 12 14.79 -0.69 -2.03
N ARG A 13 15.68 0.24 -1.64
CA ARG A 13 16.56 0.07 -0.47
C ARG A 13 15.88 0.25 0.89
N TRP A 14 14.61 0.66 0.92
CA TRP A 14 14.04 1.31 2.12
C TRP A 14 13.12 0.45 3.01
N TRP A 15 12.58 -0.66 2.52
CA TRP A 15 11.60 -1.46 3.28
C TRP A 15 12.21 -2.65 4.06
N GLY A 16 13.47 -3.02 3.78
CA GLY A 16 14.23 -4.06 4.49
C GLY A 16 13.97 -5.49 4.00
N THR A 17 14.96 -6.38 4.14
CA THR A 17 14.83 -7.80 3.79
C THR A 17 14.07 -8.58 4.86
N PRO A 18 13.27 -9.61 4.48
CA PRO A 18 12.66 -10.51 5.45
C PRO A 18 13.75 -11.35 6.14
N ARG A 19 13.86 -11.23 7.47
CA ARG A 19 14.72 -12.10 8.28
C ARG A 19 14.04 -13.46 8.42
N SER A 20 14.45 -14.43 7.59
CA SER A 20 14.00 -15.81 7.70
C SER A 20 14.27 -16.36 9.11
N ALA A 21 13.29 -17.08 9.66
CA ALA A 21 13.31 -17.64 11.00
C ALA A 21 12.73 -19.07 10.98
N ALA A 22 13.55 -20.04 10.58
CA ALA A 22 13.28 -21.44 10.86
C ALA A 22 13.54 -21.73 12.35
N GLY A 23 12.63 -22.44 13.02
CA GLY A 23 12.71 -22.72 14.46
C GLY A 23 11.61 -23.67 14.91
N THR A 24 11.91 -24.96 14.94
CA THR A 24 10.98 -26.07 15.22
C THR A 24 10.71 -26.26 16.72
N THR A 25 9.44 -26.48 17.12
CA THR A 25 8.92 -27.60 17.96
C THR A 25 7.44 -27.41 18.39
N GLY A 26 6.69 -28.52 18.48
CA GLY A 26 5.42 -28.66 19.24
C GLY A 26 5.62 -29.60 20.45
N PRO A 27 4.60 -30.31 21.00
CA PRO A 27 3.18 -30.45 20.62
C PRO A 27 2.25 -29.84 21.73
N THR A 28 1.04 -30.28 22.19
CA THR A 28 0.22 -31.52 22.05
C THR A 28 -1.25 -31.29 22.49
N ALA A 29 -2.22 -31.98 21.85
CA ALA A 29 -3.60 -32.31 22.34
C ALA A 29 -4.57 -31.13 22.65
N GLU A 30 -5.91 -31.28 22.78
CA GLU A 30 -6.81 -32.45 22.94
C GLU A 30 -8.06 -32.44 22.00
N THR A 31 -8.88 -33.50 22.11
CA THR A 31 -10.02 -33.89 21.24
C THR A 31 -11.40 -33.56 21.83
N THR A 32 -12.42 -33.29 21.00
CA THR A 32 -13.86 -33.50 21.29
C THR A 32 -14.67 -33.64 19.99
N THR A 33 -15.77 -34.40 19.97
CA THR A 33 -16.45 -34.87 18.74
C THR A 33 -17.99 -34.88 18.79
N ALA A 34 -18.62 -34.44 17.68
CA ALA A 34 -19.95 -34.87 17.16
C ALA A 34 -21.23 -34.48 17.98
N PRO A 35 -22.49 -34.67 17.48
CA PRO A 35 -22.91 -35.29 16.21
C PRO A 35 -24.03 -34.61 15.35
N THR A 36 -24.00 -34.92 14.04
CA THR A 36 -25.09 -35.32 13.11
C THR A 36 -26.50 -34.69 13.10
N ALA A 37 -26.86 -34.06 11.96
CA ALA A 37 -28.09 -34.27 11.15
C ALA A 37 -27.94 -33.54 9.78
N ALA A 38 -27.77 -34.21 8.63
CA ALA A 38 -28.76 -34.89 7.77
C ALA A 38 -29.42 -33.97 6.69
N ALA A 39 -29.29 -34.33 5.40
CA ALA A 39 -29.69 -33.55 4.21
C ALA A 39 -31.01 -34.07 3.56
N PRO A 40 -31.54 -33.40 2.51
CA PRO A 40 -31.28 -33.82 1.11
C PRO A 40 -31.27 -32.64 0.08
N ALA A 41 -31.12 -32.78 -1.25
CA ALA A 41 -30.30 -33.66 -2.11
C ALA A 41 -30.44 -33.20 -3.60
N ALA A 42 -29.79 -33.93 -4.54
CA ALA A 42 -29.88 -33.87 -6.02
C ALA A 42 -29.01 -32.85 -6.79
N ALA A 43 -28.39 -33.17 -7.94
CA ALA A 43 -28.08 -34.50 -8.52
C ALA A 43 -27.03 -34.43 -9.66
N ALA A 44 -26.17 -35.47 -9.77
CA ALA A 44 -25.52 -36.08 -10.97
C ALA A 44 -24.83 -35.18 -12.04
N SER A 45 -23.82 -35.60 -12.82
CA SER A 45 -23.09 -36.88 -13.03
C SER A 45 -21.73 -36.57 -13.71
N LYS A 46 -20.75 -37.44 -13.94
CA LYS A 46 -20.57 -38.91 -13.75
C LYS A 46 -19.06 -39.20 -13.52
N ALA A 47 -18.68 -40.44 -13.20
CA ALA A 47 -17.31 -40.85 -12.89
C ALA A 47 -16.61 -41.67 -13.99
N ALA A 48 -15.27 -41.71 -13.91
CA ALA A 48 -14.39 -42.80 -14.34
C ALA A 48 -13.17 -42.85 -13.39
N ALA A 49 -12.52 -44.00 -13.20
CA ALA A 49 -11.51 -44.19 -12.16
C ALA A 49 -10.29 -45.01 -12.61
N HIS A 50 -9.14 -44.75 -11.99
CA HIS A 50 -8.03 -45.69 -11.91
C HIS A 50 -7.26 -45.56 -10.58
N GLN A 51 -6.56 -46.62 -10.19
CA GLN A 51 -5.80 -46.73 -8.94
C GLN A 51 -4.30 -46.73 -9.22
N GLY A 52 -3.47 -46.38 -8.24
CA GLY A 52 -2.09 -46.88 -8.17
C GLY A 52 -1.02 -45.92 -7.66
N GLY A 53 -0.34 -46.33 -6.58
CA GLY A 53 1.07 -45.99 -6.35
C GLY A 53 1.37 -44.79 -5.43
N PRO A 54 2.49 -44.83 -4.65
CA PRO A 54 2.83 -43.80 -3.68
C PRO A 54 3.97 -42.86 -4.12
N THR A 55 4.16 -41.78 -3.35
CA THR A 55 5.42 -41.02 -3.19
C THR A 55 6.14 -40.57 -4.46
N ALA A 56 5.69 -39.44 -5.00
CA ALA A 56 6.59 -38.45 -5.59
C ALA A 56 6.47 -37.16 -4.75
N GLU A 57 7.57 -36.43 -4.58
CA GLU A 57 7.55 -35.14 -3.90
C GLU A 57 6.65 -34.17 -4.68
N ALA A 58 5.64 -33.61 -4.02
CA ALA A 58 4.74 -32.66 -4.67
C ALA A 58 5.57 -31.46 -5.17
N PRO A 59 5.57 -31.16 -6.48
CA PRO A 59 6.24 -29.97 -6.99
C PRO A 59 5.69 -28.76 -6.25
N GLN A 60 6.57 -27.99 -5.59
CA GLN A 60 6.15 -26.76 -4.95
C GLN A 60 5.55 -25.87 -6.02
N ALA A 61 4.22 -25.73 -6.01
CA ALA A 61 3.51 -24.92 -6.98
C ALA A 61 4.00 -23.48 -6.81
N LEU A 62 4.84 -23.03 -7.74
CA LEU A 62 5.33 -21.67 -7.81
C LEU A 62 4.12 -20.77 -8.10
N ALA A 63 3.46 -20.34 -7.02
CA ALA A 63 2.31 -19.46 -7.08
C ALA A 63 2.72 -18.20 -7.84
N VAL A 64 2.12 -18.00 -9.01
CA VAL A 64 2.50 -16.93 -9.95
C VAL A 64 2.00 -15.60 -9.37
N TYR A 65 2.88 -14.89 -8.67
CA TYR A 65 2.64 -13.54 -8.19
C TYR A 65 3.24 -12.51 -9.16
N ASP A 66 2.65 -11.31 -9.20
CA ASP A 66 3.21 -10.19 -9.94
C ASP A 66 4.26 -9.43 -9.10
N GLU A 67 5.53 -9.63 -9.41
CA GLU A 67 6.67 -8.92 -8.79
C GLU A 67 6.56 -7.38 -8.95
N ALA A 68 5.89 -6.88 -10.00
CA ALA A 68 5.71 -5.45 -10.23
C ALA A 68 4.64 -4.82 -9.32
N LEU A 69 3.75 -5.63 -8.72
CA LEU A 69 2.60 -5.16 -7.93
C LEU A 69 3.01 -4.23 -6.79
N LEU A 70 4.13 -4.53 -6.11
CA LEU A 70 4.62 -3.71 -5.00
C LEU A 70 5.18 -2.36 -5.45
N GLU A 71 5.95 -2.31 -6.53
CA GLU A 71 6.51 -1.04 -7.03
C GLU A 71 5.44 -0.18 -7.71
N CYS A 72 4.44 -0.81 -8.34
CA CYS A 72 3.23 -0.13 -8.82
C CYS A 72 2.43 0.47 -7.65
N SER A 73 2.13 -0.33 -6.61
CA SER A 73 1.44 0.13 -5.40
C SER A 73 2.19 1.25 -4.67
N ARG A 74 3.52 1.17 -4.57
CA ARG A 74 4.37 2.26 -4.04
C ARG A 74 4.31 3.50 -4.91
N THR A 75 4.19 3.37 -6.23
CA THR A 75 4.06 4.50 -7.15
C THR A 75 2.69 5.17 -7.01
N GLN A 76 1.62 4.39 -6.95
CA GLN A 76 0.27 4.89 -6.63
C GLN A 76 0.27 5.63 -5.29
N TRP A 77 0.89 5.06 -4.24
CA TRP A 77 1.02 5.71 -2.94
C TRP A 77 1.85 7.00 -3.00
N GLN A 78 2.94 7.05 -3.77
CA GLN A 78 3.78 8.23 -3.94
C GLN A 78 2.98 9.43 -4.45
N PHE A 79 2.29 9.28 -5.58
CA PHE A 79 1.52 10.35 -6.21
C PHE A 79 0.20 10.63 -5.48
N GLY A 80 -0.42 9.61 -4.90
CA GLY A 80 -1.66 9.70 -4.14
C GLY A 80 -2.87 9.11 -4.87
N ASP A 81 -2.68 8.10 -5.72
CA ASP A 81 -3.78 7.30 -6.28
C ASP A 81 -4.33 6.34 -5.22
N TRP A 82 -5.12 6.92 -4.31
CA TRP A 82 -5.76 6.20 -3.21
C TRP A 82 -6.84 5.22 -3.70
N ARG A 83 -7.43 5.48 -4.87
CA ARG A 83 -8.51 4.67 -5.41
C ARG A 83 -7.98 3.32 -5.89
N SER A 84 -6.94 3.31 -6.72
CA SER A 84 -6.31 2.06 -7.17
C SER A 84 -5.76 1.25 -5.99
N LEU A 85 -5.18 1.92 -4.98
CA LEU A 85 -4.74 1.26 -3.75
C LEU A 85 -5.89 0.60 -2.98
N SER A 86 -7.06 1.24 -2.88
CA SER A 86 -8.27 0.66 -2.24
C SER A 86 -8.93 -0.45 -3.06
N GLN A 87 -8.38 -0.79 -4.23
CA GLN A 87 -8.86 -1.82 -5.15
C GLN A 87 -7.81 -2.94 -5.37
N LEU A 88 -6.75 -2.99 -4.55
CA LEU A 88 -5.79 -4.08 -4.56
C LEU A 88 -6.45 -5.40 -4.14
N ASP A 89 -6.41 -6.39 -5.03
CA ASP A 89 -7.02 -7.69 -4.83
C ASP A 89 -6.31 -8.51 -3.73
N ARG A 90 -7.11 -9.18 -2.88
CA ARG A 90 -6.63 -9.99 -1.77
C ARG A 90 -5.98 -11.29 -2.22
N ASP A 91 -6.51 -11.90 -3.27
CA ASP A 91 -6.08 -13.22 -3.73
C ASP A 91 -4.74 -13.10 -4.48
N ALA A 92 -4.58 -12.04 -5.28
CA ALA A 92 -3.29 -11.62 -5.84
C ALA A 92 -2.23 -11.26 -4.77
N MET A 93 -2.64 -10.79 -3.59
CA MET A 93 -1.73 -10.49 -2.48
C MET A 93 -1.31 -11.73 -1.67
N GLU A 94 -2.18 -12.72 -1.46
CA GLU A 94 -1.96 -13.78 -0.46
C GLU A 94 -0.65 -14.57 -0.65
N HIS A 95 -0.26 -14.82 -1.90
CA HIS A 95 0.95 -15.55 -2.26
C HIS A 95 2.20 -14.66 -2.41
N HIS A 96 2.03 -13.33 -2.44
CA HIS A 96 3.12 -12.39 -2.68
C HIS A 96 4.10 -12.37 -1.49
N PRO A 97 5.44 -12.38 -1.70
CA PRO A 97 6.42 -12.37 -0.61
C PRO A 97 6.27 -11.14 0.29
N GLU A 98 5.86 -10.01 -0.29
CA GLU A 98 5.71 -8.71 0.39
C GLU A 98 4.25 -8.33 0.71
N ARG A 99 3.34 -9.32 0.80
CA ARG A 99 1.91 -9.12 1.05
C ARG A 99 1.58 -8.22 2.24
N ALA A 100 2.37 -8.28 3.30
CA ALA A 100 2.22 -7.46 4.51
C ALA A 100 2.38 -5.95 4.24
N ARG A 101 3.12 -5.58 3.18
CA ARG A 101 3.31 -4.21 2.74
C ARG A 101 2.21 -3.79 1.77
N LEU A 102 1.81 -4.66 0.85
CA LEU A 102 0.67 -4.45 -0.04
C LEU A 102 -0.63 -4.21 0.75
N ALA A 103 -0.92 -5.03 1.77
CA ALA A 103 -2.05 -4.83 2.68
C ALA A 103 -2.01 -3.47 3.41
N LEU A 104 -0.83 -2.99 3.81
CA LEU A 104 -0.69 -1.68 4.44
C LEU A 104 -0.88 -0.51 3.45
N LEU A 105 -0.51 -0.68 2.18
CA LEU A 105 -0.79 0.29 1.12
C LEU A 105 -2.29 0.29 0.75
N CYS A 106 -2.94 -0.87 0.73
CA CYS A 106 -4.40 -1.00 0.58
C CYS A 106 -5.14 -0.32 1.73
N ALA A 107 -4.72 -0.57 2.98
CA ALA A 107 -5.24 0.14 4.16
C ALA A 107 -5.13 1.67 4.04
N ALA A 108 -4.01 2.17 3.50
CA ALA A 108 -3.83 3.60 3.26
C ALA A 108 -4.80 4.13 2.18
N GLY A 109 -5.02 3.39 1.09
CA GLY A 109 -6.04 3.70 0.09
C GLY A 109 -7.44 3.82 0.72
N HIS A 110 -7.86 2.80 1.47
CA HIS A 110 -9.12 2.82 2.21
C HIS A 110 -9.22 4.01 3.19
N ALA A 111 -8.16 4.34 3.92
CA ALA A 111 -8.12 5.50 4.83
C ALA A 111 -8.41 6.82 4.09
N GLN A 112 -7.71 7.06 2.98
CA GLN A 112 -7.79 8.33 2.26
C GLN A 112 -9.08 8.48 1.43
N CYS A 113 -9.74 7.36 1.10
CA CYS A 113 -11.10 7.30 0.58
C CYS A 113 -12.20 7.35 1.66
N GLY A 114 -11.85 7.34 2.96
CA GLY A 114 -12.80 7.42 4.08
C GLY A 114 -13.37 6.08 4.56
N HIS A 115 -13.00 4.96 3.94
CA HIS A 115 -13.42 3.59 4.26
C HIS A 115 -12.74 3.08 5.55
N THR A 116 -13.13 3.68 6.68
CA THR A 116 -12.42 3.54 7.98
C THR A 116 -12.40 2.11 8.52
N ASP A 117 -13.47 1.34 8.36
CA ASP A 117 -13.52 -0.03 8.88
C ASP A 117 -12.71 -1.00 8.02
N ALA A 118 -12.83 -0.93 6.70
CA ALA A 118 -11.95 -1.67 5.79
C ALA A 118 -10.46 -1.35 6.01
N MET A 119 -10.12 -0.09 6.31
CA MET A 119 -8.76 0.28 6.72
C MET A 119 -8.32 -0.43 8.01
N ARG A 120 -9.18 -0.56 9.02
CA ARG A 120 -8.86 -1.29 10.27
C ARG A 120 -8.62 -2.78 10.00
N ASP A 121 -9.46 -3.40 9.17
CA ASP A 121 -9.32 -4.79 8.78
C ASP A 121 -8.02 -5.04 7.98
N TRP A 122 -7.68 -4.17 7.04
CA TRP A 122 -6.41 -4.26 6.32
C TRP A 122 -5.18 -3.95 7.18
N VAL A 123 -5.27 -3.03 8.15
CA VAL A 123 -4.20 -2.82 9.15
C VAL A 123 -4.00 -4.07 10.00
N ARG A 124 -5.08 -4.73 10.42
CA ARG A 124 -5.02 -6.00 11.15
C ARG A 124 -4.38 -7.09 10.27
N GLN A 125 -4.85 -7.24 9.03
CA GLN A 125 -4.32 -8.23 8.09
C GLN A 125 -2.82 -8.03 7.80
N ALA A 126 -2.38 -6.77 7.63
CA ALA A 126 -0.98 -6.43 7.46
C ALA A 126 -0.14 -6.84 8.68
N GLN A 127 -0.64 -6.64 9.90
CA GLN A 127 0.05 -7.04 11.13
C GLN A 127 0.10 -8.56 11.29
N GLU A 128 -0.98 -9.28 10.98
CA GLU A 128 -1.03 -10.75 10.94
C GLU A 128 -0.03 -11.33 9.94
N TRP A 129 0.14 -10.68 8.78
CA TRP A 129 1.15 -11.02 7.78
C TRP A 129 2.57 -10.55 8.13
N GLY A 130 2.79 -9.97 9.32
CA GLY A 130 4.11 -9.62 9.85
C GLY A 130 4.59 -8.19 9.60
N CYS A 131 3.71 -7.26 9.20
CA CYS A 131 4.10 -5.87 8.94
C CYS A 131 4.57 -5.16 10.24
N PRO A 132 5.79 -4.59 10.29
CA PRO A 132 6.31 -3.95 11.49
C PRO A 132 5.42 -2.82 12.01
N ARG A 133 5.05 -2.83 13.30
CA ARG A 133 4.19 -1.80 13.92
C ARG A 133 4.69 -0.36 13.71
N LYS A 134 6.01 -0.16 13.67
CA LYS A 134 6.65 1.13 13.34
C LYS A 134 6.26 1.63 11.94
N LEU A 135 6.25 0.75 10.96
CA LEU A 135 5.95 1.04 9.57
C LEU A 135 4.45 1.31 9.36
N VAL A 136 3.59 0.54 10.02
CA VAL A 136 2.15 0.83 10.13
C VAL A 136 1.92 2.24 10.68
N ALA A 137 2.57 2.59 11.79
CA ALA A 137 2.47 3.93 12.38
C ALA A 137 2.97 5.04 11.44
N GLN A 138 4.07 4.82 10.71
CA GLN A 138 4.59 5.78 9.73
C GLN A 138 3.60 6.04 8.59
N VAL A 139 2.97 5.00 8.03
CA VAL A 139 1.96 5.15 6.98
C VAL A 139 0.71 5.86 7.50
N LEU A 140 0.23 5.53 8.70
CA LEU A 140 -0.94 6.21 9.30
C LEU A 140 -0.66 7.69 9.62
N ILE A 141 0.50 8.03 10.21
CA ILE A 141 0.89 9.43 10.46
C ILE A 141 1.05 10.20 9.14
N SER A 142 1.57 9.54 8.09
CA SER A 142 1.65 10.12 6.75
C SER A 142 0.26 10.42 6.17
N GLY A 143 -0.72 9.51 6.33
CA GLY A 143 -2.12 9.74 5.94
C GLY A 143 -2.76 10.93 6.66
N VAL A 144 -2.55 11.05 7.98
CA VAL A 144 -3.02 12.20 8.77
C VAL A 144 -2.42 13.52 8.25
N GLN A 145 -1.11 13.57 7.97
CA GLN A 145 -0.49 14.76 7.37
C GLN A 145 -1.05 15.06 5.96
N ASN A 146 -1.32 14.05 5.14
CA ASN A 146 -1.94 14.23 3.83
C ASN A 146 -3.35 14.86 3.96
N SER A 147 -4.16 14.38 4.90
CA SER A 147 -5.52 14.90 5.14
C SER A 147 -5.51 16.31 5.72
N LEU A 148 -4.51 16.67 6.56
CA LEU A 148 -4.26 18.05 6.96
C LEU A 148 -3.84 18.95 5.77
N GLY A 149 -3.09 18.39 4.81
CA GLY A 149 -2.76 19.06 3.54
C GLY A 149 -4.00 19.40 2.72
N ARG A 150 -4.90 18.44 2.53
CA ARG A 150 -6.21 18.65 1.87
C ARG A 150 -7.06 19.69 2.60
N ALA A 151 -7.13 19.63 3.93
CA ALA A 151 -7.89 20.59 4.73
C ALA A 151 -7.32 22.03 4.62
N ALA A 152 -6.00 22.19 4.69
CA ALA A 152 -5.34 23.48 4.50
C ALA A 152 -5.51 24.03 3.07
N ALA A 153 -5.59 23.16 2.07
CA ALA A 153 -5.88 23.56 0.69
C ALA A 153 -7.29 24.12 0.51
N VAL A 154 -8.31 23.41 1.00
CA VAL A 154 -9.71 23.88 0.99
C VAL A 154 -9.85 25.19 1.77
N ALA A 155 -9.12 25.33 2.89
CA ALA A 155 -9.06 26.56 3.67
C ALA A 155 -8.13 27.65 3.07
N ASN A 156 -7.78 27.56 1.79
CA ASN A 156 -6.97 28.48 0.99
C ASN A 156 -5.63 28.92 1.66
N GLN A 157 -4.93 27.96 2.29
CA GLN A 157 -3.65 28.17 2.97
C GLN A 157 -2.53 27.36 2.27
N PRO A 158 -2.10 27.76 1.05
CA PRO A 158 -1.26 26.94 0.18
C PRO A 158 0.09 26.55 0.79
N GLU A 159 0.75 27.45 1.54
CA GLU A 159 2.02 27.13 2.21
C GLU A 159 1.85 26.12 3.35
N ARG A 160 0.73 26.14 4.06
CA ARG A 160 0.41 25.12 5.08
C ARG A 160 0.06 23.79 4.41
N ALA A 161 -0.68 23.82 3.31
CA ALA A 161 -0.96 22.62 2.52
C ALA A 161 0.35 21.96 2.05
N ARG A 162 1.24 22.73 1.40
CA ARG A 162 2.58 22.29 0.97
C ARG A 162 3.37 21.67 2.13
N LEU A 163 3.49 22.38 3.26
CA LEU A 163 4.19 21.89 4.45
C LEU A 163 3.61 20.58 5.00
N HIS A 164 2.29 20.39 4.95
CA HIS A 164 1.65 19.15 5.37
C HIS A 164 1.88 18.01 4.37
N PHE A 165 1.86 18.27 3.05
CA PHE A 165 2.20 17.25 2.04
C PHE A 165 3.70 16.85 2.10
N GLU A 166 4.61 17.79 2.32
CA GLU A 166 6.04 17.53 2.56
C GLU A 166 6.25 16.65 3.80
N ARG A 167 5.56 16.96 4.91
CA ARG A 167 5.57 16.12 6.13
C ARG A 167 5.03 14.72 5.85
N SER A 168 3.93 14.61 5.10
CA SER A 168 3.34 13.33 4.71
C SER A 168 4.32 12.46 3.92
N VAL A 169 4.91 12.99 2.85
CA VAL A 169 5.91 12.29 2.03
C VAL A 169 7.12 11.90 2.88
N ARG A 170 7.70 12.85 3.63
CA ARG A 170 8.89 12.61 4.45
C ARG A 170 8.69 11.59 5.57
N THR A 171 7.48 11.45 6.13
CA THR A 171 7.21 10.47 7.19
C THR A 171 7.02 9.05 6.64
N GLY A 172 6.36 8.90 5.49
CA GLY A 172 6.14 7.59 4.87
C GLY A 172 7.31 7.11 4.01
N MET A 173 8.08 8.03 3.40
CA MET A 173 9.25 7.74 2.57
C MET A 173 10.39 8.75 2.78
N PRO A 174 11.07 8.72 3.94
CA PRO A 174 12.41 9.29 4.07
C PRO A 174 13.30 8.92 2.88
N HIS A 175 14.18 9.84 2.48
CA HIS A 175 15.10 9.73 1.32
C HIS A 175 14.45 9.76 -0.07
N SER A 176 13.12 9.91 -0.19
CA SER A 176 12.48 10.28 -1.47
C SER A 176 12.64 11.79 -1.75
N ASP A 177 12.50 12.20 -3.02
CA ASP A 177 12.39 13.62 -3.39
C ASP A 177 11.07 14.19 -2.83
N THR A 178 11.20 14.73 -1.62
CA THR A 178 10.07 15.22 -0.83
C THR A 178 9.44 16.45 -1.48
N ALA A 179 10.21 17.28 -2.18
CA ALA A 179 9.70 18.49 -2.83
C ALA A 179 8.92 18.15 -4.10
N LEU A 180 9.47 17.28 -4.97
CA LEU A 180 8.81 16.84 -6.19
C LEU A 180 7.50 16.11 -5.89
N LEU A 181 7.51 15.17 -4.94
CA LEU A 181 6.33 14.38 -4.58
C LEU A 181 5.29 15.19 -3.80
N ALA A 182 5.70 16.12 -2.92
CA ALA A 182 4.75 17.02 -2.28
C ALA A 182 4.08 17.96 -3.29
N ARG A 183 4.82 18.49 -4.28
CA ARG A 183 4.26 19.28 -5.38
C ARG A 183 3.26 18.47 -6.22
N ALA A 184 3.59 17.22 -6.54
CA ALA A 184 2.69 16.34 -7.27
C ALA A 184 1.38 16.06 -6.51
N ARG A 185 1.47 15.75 -5.20
CA ARG A 185 0.30 15.57 -4.32
C ARG A 185 -0.54 16.84 -4.18
N CYS A 186 0.09 18.01 -4.03
CA CYS A 186 -0.60 19.30 -4.02
C CYS A 186 -1.46 19.48 -5.28
N TRP A 187 -0.92 19.16 -6.45
CA TRP A 187 -1.61 19.35 -7.72
C TRP A 187 -2.75 18.36 -7.91
N GLN A 188 -2.50 17.05 -7.75
CA GLN A 188 -3.51 16.00 -7.91
C GLN A 188 -4.69 16.20 -6.93
N GLN A 189 -4.40 16.20 -5.63
CA GLN A 189 -5.43 16.26 -4.59
C GLN A 189 -6.03 17.66 -4.45
N GLY A 190 -5.36 18.69 -4.98
CA GLY A 190 -5.90 20.03 -5.11
C GLY A 190 -7.07 20.10 -6.08
N GLY A 191 -6.94 19.44 -7.24
CA GLY A 191 -8.04 19.25 -8.18
C GLY A 191 -9.20 18.46 -7.56
N GLU A 192 -8.90 17.36 -6.88
CA GLU A 192 -9.91 16.50 -6.22
C GLU A 192 -10.78 17.23 -5.17
N VAL A 193 -10.25 18.26 -4.51
CA VAL A 193 -10.98 19.04 -3.48
C VAL A 193 -11.43 20.42 -3.97
N GLY A 194 -11.30 20.71 -5.27
CA GLY A 194 -11.71 21.99 -5.87
C GLY A 194 -10.93 23.21 -5.39
N ALA A 195 -9.74 23.03 -4.82
CA ALA A 195 -8.94 24.13 -4.28
C ALA A 195 -8.20 24.89 -5.38
N PRO A 196 -8.13 26.25 -5.33
CA PRO A 196 -7.56 27.09 -6.39
C PRO A 196 -6.01 27.07 -6.39
N PHE A 197 -5.41 25.93 -6.72
CA PHE A 197 -3.96 25.69 -6.59
C PHE A 197 -3.06 26.44 -7.59
N GLY A 198 -3.61 27.17 -8.57
CA GLY A 198 -2.89 27.98 -9.57
C GLY A 198 -2.13 29.22 -9.02
N VAL A 199 -1.71 29.15 -7.77
CA VAL A 199 -0.96 30.17 -7.02
C VAL A 199 0.39 29.63 -6.53
N LEU A 200 0.52 28.33 -6.22
CA LEU A 200 1.81 27.75 -5.75
C LEU A 200 2.93 27.82 -6.81
N GLU A 201 2.57 27.82 -8.09
CA GLU A 201 3.54 27.88 -9.20
C GLU A 201 4.16 29.28 -9.40
N ARG A 202 3.61 30.32 -8.75
CA ARG A 202 3.91 31.73 -9.08
C ARG A 202 5.04 32.39 -8.26
N GLN A 203 5.60 31.73 -7.23
CA GLN A 203 6.62 32.36 -6.37
C GLN A 203 8.09 32.13 -6.79
N GLU A 204 8.38 31.09 -7.58
CA GLU A 204 9.75 30.68 -7.93
C GLU A 204 10.26 31.11 -9.33
N PRO A 205 9.77 32.20 -9.93
CA PRO A 205 10.59 32.99 -10.85
C PRO A 205 10.97 34.37 -10.30
N GLU A 206 10.07 35.07 -9.58
CA GLU A 206 10.30 36.47 -9.21
C GLU A 206 11.45 36.66 -8.22
N LYS A 207 11.64 35.76 -7.24
CA LYS A 207 12.78 35.85 -6.31
C LYS A 207 14.11 35.66 -7.04
N ALA A 208 14.20 34.72 -7.98
CA ALA A 208 15.39 34.49 -8.78
C ALA A 208 15.68 35.66 -9.73
N VAL A 209 14.66 36.15 -10.46
CA VAL A 209 14.80 37.30 -11.37
C VAL A 209 15.13 38.59 -10.62
N ARG A 210 14.63 38.77 -9.39
CA ARG A 210 14.96 39.91 -8.53
C ARG A 210 16.37 39.81 -7.92
N ALA A 211 16.83 38.60 -7.59
CA ALA A 211 18.21 38.37 -7.16
C ALA A 211 19.25 38.48 -8.30
N MET A 212 18.83 38.31 -9.56
CA MET A 212 19.65 38.54 -10.75
C MET A 212 19.58 39.98 -11.31
N ARG A 213 18.92 40.91 -10.59
CA ARG A 213 18.73 42.31 -11.00
C ARG A 213 19.04 43.32 -9.89
N GLY A 214 19.80 42.90 -8.88
CA GLY A 214 20.30 43.73 -7.78
C GLY A 214 21.82 43.65 -7.67
#